data_AF-A0A4V4NA47-F1
#
_entry.id   AF-A0A4V4NA47-F1
#
_cell.length_a   1.000
_cell.length_b   1.000
_cell.length_c   1.000
_cell.angle_alpha   90.00
_cell.angle_beta   90.00
_cell.angle_gamma   90.00
#
_symmetry.space_group_name_H-M   'P 1'
#
loop_
_entity.id
_entity.type
_entity.pdbx_description
1 polymer ?
#
loop_
_entity_poly.entity_id
_entity_poly.type
_entity_poly.pdbx_seq_one_letter_code
_entity_poly.pdbx_strand_id
1 'polypeptide(L)'
;MSTSHFYDGALATGAAQVAFLAAFISIIILIPAQKDTARLMGVLILALLTFGLQTGVCGWCANPHWRSAAVPLFWIQFMSASELILVRKRGGTERSDATDTTKEMAEPAPSLAVQVRRSLSLLWSLRRIGTEWQVKGASGTGALQSGGTHGRLSFISKRLITTSAAYLVLSTMSQAPSPDPSLISSRKQALLQGLVDLSLDDVAFRIIGTISFWICTALINLIMYNSTCLASVFLGLSGPDECPPLYGSLTSSYSIRRFWG
;
A
#
# COMPACT_ATOMS: atom_id res chain seq x y z
N MET A 1 -26.24 11.75 -13.50
CA MET A 1 -24.85 11.96 -13.04
C MET A 1 -23.94 11.65 -14.22
N SER A 2 -23.38 12.67 -14.89
CA SER A 2 -22.73 12.52 -16.19
C SER A 2 -21.43 11.71 -16.07
N THR A 3 -21.28 10.67 -16.88
CA THR A 3 -20.12 9.77 -16.91
C THR A 3 -18.81 10.50 -17.23
N SER A 4 -18.88 11.67 -17.88
CA SER A 4 -17.72 12.51 -18.22
C SER A 4 -16.89 12.92 -16.99
N HIS A 5 -17.52 13.38 -15.91
CA HIS A 5 -16.81 13.83 -14.70
C HIS A 5 -16.12 12.70 -13.92
N PHE A 6 -16.50 11.43 -14.16
CA PHE A 6 -15.91 10.29 -13.49
C PHE A 6 -14.51 9.96 -14.05
N TYR A 7 -14.37 10.00 -15.37
CA TYR A 7 -13.10 9.70 -16.05
C TYR A 7 -12.04 10.77 -15.82
N ASP A 8 -12.45 12.04 -15.77
CA ASP A 8 -11.54 13.17 -15.53
C ASP A 8 -10.82 13.06 -14.17
N GLY A 9 -11.56 12.68 -13.11
CA GLY A 9 -11.00 12.50 -11.78
C GLY A 9 -10.01 11.33 -11.69
N ALA A 10 -10.29 10.23 -12.40
CA ALA A 10 -9.42 9.07 -12.43
C ALA A 10 -8.10 9.34 -13.18
N LEU A 11 -8.18 10.01 -14.33
CA LEU A 11 -7.00 10.40 -15.11
C LEU A 11 -6.11 11.39 -14.36
N ALA A 12 -6.70 12.43 -13.74
CA ALA A 12 -5.97 13.39 -12.94
C ALA A 12 -5.27 12.73 -11.74
N THR A 13 -5.95 11.79 -11.07
CA THR A 13 -5.38 11.01 -9.97
C THR A 13 -4.23 10.11 -10.45
N GLY A 14 -4.40 9.47 -11.61
CA GLY A 14 -3.34 8.67 -12.23
C GLY A 14 -2.11 9.50 -12.61
N ALA A 15 -2.31 10.68 -13.18
CA ALA A 15 -1.21 11.59 -13.50
C ALA A 15 -0.46 12.08 -12.25
N ALA A 16 -1.20 12.45 -11.19
CA ALA A 16 -0.63 12.79 -9.89
C ALA A 16 0.22 11.64 -9.31
N GLN A 17 -0.26 10.41 -9.44
CA GLN A 17 0.44 9.21 -9.00
C GLN A 17 1.74 8.97 -9.78
N VAL A 18 1.73 9.18 -11.10
CA VAL A 18 2.94 9.09 -11.94
C VAL A 18 3.95 10.17 -11.58
N ALA A 19 3.50 11.40 -11.31
CA ALA A 19 4.37 12.50 -10.89
C ALA A 19 5.07 12.20 -9.56
N PHE A 20 4.34 11.67 -8.57
CA PHE A 20 4.92 11.23 -7.30
C PHE A 20 5.98 10.14 -7.51
N LEU A 21 5.66 9.13 -8.33
CA LEU A 21 6.58 8.04 -8.65
C LEU A 21 7.87 8.53 -9.31
N ALA A 22 7.74 9.42 -10.29
CA ALA A 22 8.89 10.00 -10.98
C ALA A 22 9.80 10.76 -9.99
N ALA A 23 9.23 11.61 -9.13
CA ALA A 23 10.00 12.34 -8.13
C ALA A 23 10.74 11.41 -7.16
N PHE A 24 10.06 10.36 -6.66
CA PHE A 24 10.66 9.36 -5.80
C PHE A 24 11.84 8.63 -6.47
N ILE A 25 11.65 8.16 -7.70
CA ILE A 25 12.67 7.45 -8.47
C ILE A 25 13.87 8.37 -8.73
N SER A 26 13.63 9.63 -9.13
CA SER A 26 14.68 10.62 -9.33
C SER A 26 15.50 10.84 -8.06
N ILE A 27 14.86 10.95 -6.89
CA ILE A 27 15.56 11.11 -5.61
C ILE A 27 16.42 9.88 -5.29
N ILE A 28 15.89 8.67 -5.49
CA ILE A 28 16.62 7.43 -5.21
C ILE A 28 17.84 7.23 -6.12
N ILE A 29 17.74 7.60 -7.40
CA ILE A 29 18.80 7.40 -8.39
C ILE A 29 19.85 8.52 -8.30
N LEU A 30 19.41 9.78 -8.17
CA LEU A 30 20.31 10.94 -8.23
C LEU A 30 21.01 11.23 -6.89
N ILE A 31 20.42 10.86 -5.75
CA ILE A 31 20.98 11.17 -4.43
C ILE A 31 21.71 9.95 -3.85
N PRO A 32 23.05 9.96 -3.78
CA PRO A 32 23.81 8.85 -3.22
C PRO A 32 23.53 8.66 -1.73
N ALA A 33 23.63 7.41 -1.26
CA ALA A 33 23.26 7.00 0.10
C ALA A 33 24.03 7.72 1.22
N GLN A 34 25.22 8.26 0.91
CA GLN A 34 26.14 8.90 1.87
C GLN A 34 25.80 10.38 2.14
N LYS A 35 24.92 11.01 1.35
CA LYS A 35 24.59 12.45 1.48
C LYS A 35 23.31 12.66 2.29
N ASP A 36 23.41 12.56 3.61
CA ASP A 36 22.26 12.66 4.53
C ASP A 36 21.42 13.91 4.35
N THR A 37 22.06 15.07 4.23
CA THR A 37 21.39 16.36 4.07
C THR A 37 20.61 16.43 2.75
N ALA A 38 21.18 15.92 1.66
CA ALA A 38 20.51 15.86 0.37
C ALA A 38 19.30 14.90 0.40
N ARG A 39 19.39 13.79 1.14
CA ARG A 39 18.27 12.84 1.29
C ARG A 39 17.15 13.44 2.15
N LEU A 40 17.49 14.12 3.24
CA LEU A 40 16.50 14.87 4.04
C LEU A 40 15.79 15.93 3.19
N MET A 41 16.54 16.68 2.38
CA MET A 41 15.96 17.62 1.42
C MET A 41 15.07 16.92 0.39
N GLY A 42 15.47 15.75 -0.12
CA GLY A 42 14.63 14.92 -0.98
C GLY A 42 13.31 14.49 -0.33
N VAL A 43 13.35 14.07 0.94
CA VAL A 43 12.12 13.76 1.71
C VAL A 43 11.26 15.00 1.90
N LEU A 44 11.85 16.15 2.20
CA LEU A 44 11.12 17.41 2.33
C LEU A 44 10.44 17.81 1.00
N ILE A 45 11.14 17.66 -0.12
CA ILE A 45 10.58 17.89 -1.47
C ILE A 45 9.41 16.95 -1.73
N LEU A 46 9.53 15.66 -1.40
CA LEU A 46 8.43 14.71 -1.52
C LEU A 46 7.25 15.07 -0.61
N ALA A 47 7.50 15.54 0.62
CA ALA A 47 6.45 15.96 1.53
C ALA A 47 5.66 17.16 0.95
N LEU A 48 6.38 18.16 0.42
CA LEU A 48 5.77 19.32 -0.23
C LEU A 48 5.00 18.92 -1.50
N LEU A 49 5.54 17.99 -2.29
CA LEU A 49 4.85 17.44 -3.46
C LEU A 49 3.56 16.71 -3.03
N THR A 50 3.63 15.82 -2.04
CA THR A 50 2.47 15.10 -1.50
C THR A 50 1.40 16.05 -0.98
N PHE A 51 1.80 17.11 -0.26
CA PHE A 51 0.88 18.15 0.18
C PHE A 51 0.23 18.89 -1.00
N GLY A 52 1.03 19.28 -2.00
CA GLY A 52 0.54 19.88 -3.25
C GLY A 52 -0.47 18.97 -3.96
N LEU A 53 -0.15 17.69 -4.13
CA LEU A 53 -1.05 16.70 -4.73
C LEU A 53 -2.35 16.54 -3.93
N GLN A 54 -2.29 16.48 -2.60
CA GLN A 54 -3.49 16.46 -1.75
C GLN A 54 -4.36 17.70 -1.99
N THR A 55 -3.78 18.90 -1.94
CA THR A 55 -4.53 20.15 -2.13
C THR A 55 -5.16 20.20 -3.53
N GLY A 56 -4.41 19.77 -4.54
CA GLY A 56 -4.90 19.59 -5.91
C GLY A 56 -6.09 18.64 -5.95
N VAL A 57 -5.94 17.40 -5.44
CA VAL A 57 -7.00 16.39 -5.33
C VAL A 57 -8.25 16.90 -4.64
N CYS A 58 -8.11 17.62 -3.54
CA CYS A 58 -9.25 18.22 -2.87
C CYS A 58 -9.95 19.30 -3.72
N GLY A 59 -9.22 20.03 -4.55
CA GLY A 59 -9.74 21.11 -5.42
C GLY A 59 -10.37 20.63 -6.74
N TRP A 60 -9.70 19.75 -7.48
CA TRP A 60 -10.11 19.36 -8.85
C TRP A 60 -10.98 18.09 -8.93
N CYS A 61 -10.97 17.23 -7.91
CA CYS A 61 -11.62 15.93 -7.99
C CYS A 61 -13.06 16.08 -7.49
N ALA A 62 -14.04 16.22 -8.37
CA ALA A 62 -15.43 16.40 -7.92
C ALA A 62 -15.96 15.20 -7.10
N ASN A 63 -15.49 13.99 -7.38
CA ASN A 63 -15.97 12.77 -6.74
C ASN A 63 -15.37 12.55 -5.34
N PRO A 64 -16.20 12.51 -4.27
CA PRO A 64 -15.71 12.34 -2.90
C PRO A 64 -15.03 10.98 -2.66
N HIS A 65 -15.42 9.92 -3.37
CA HIS A 65 -14.82 8.60 -3.23
C HIS A 65 -13.38 8.58 -3.74
N TRP A 66 -13.12 9.24 -4.87
CA TRP A 66 -11.76 9.35 -5.41
C TRP A 66 -10.87 10.21 -4.53
N ARG A 67 -11.38 11.32 -3.96
CA ARG A 67 -10.64 12.10 -2.95
C ARG A 67 -10.27 11.25 -1.74
N SER A 68 -11.26 10.51 -1.20
CA SER A 68 -11.08 9.67 -0.02
C SER A 68 -10.11 8.51 -0.24
N ALA A 69 -9.96 8.02 -1.47
CA ALA A 69 -9.00 6.96 -1.80
C ALA A 69 -7.60 7.52 -2.12
N ALA A 70 -7.52 8.59 -2.91
CA ALA A 70 -6.27 9.12 -3.43
C ALA A 70 -5.43 9.82 -2.35
N VAL A 71 -6.05 10.64 -1.49
CA VAL A 71 -5.32 11.41 -0.47
C VAL A 71 -4.57 10.49 0.50
N PRO A 72 -5.22 9.47 1.13
CA PRO A 72 -4.51 8.54 1.99
C PRO A 72 -3.41 7.76 1.25
N LEU A 73 -3.65 7.39 -0.02
CA LEU A 73 -2.67 6.67 -0.82
C LEU A 73 -1.37 7.47 -1.01
N PHE A 74 -1.46 8.77 -1.31
CA PHE A 74 -0.27 9.62 -1.43
C PHE A 74 0.52 9.70 -0.13
N TRP A 75 -0.16 9.76 1.02
CA TRP A 75 0.49 9.78 2.32
C TRP A 75 1.13 8.43 2.67
N ILE A 76 0.45 7.31 2.41
CA ILE A 76 1.00 5.97 2.62
C ILE A 76 2.28 5.79 1.78
N GLN A 77 2.24 6.21 0.51
CA GLN A 77 3.40 6.12 -0.36
C GLN A 77 4.51 7.08 0.06
N PHE A 78 4.19 8.30 0.49
CA PHE A 78 5.16 9.23 1.05
C PHE A 78 5.87 8.64 2.26
N MET A 79 5.13 8.06 3.21
CA MET A 79 5.71 7.44 4.40
C MET A 79 6.63 6.27 4.01
N SER A 80 6.18 5.38 3.12
CA SER A 80 6.99 4.28 2.59
C SER A 80 8.27 4.78 1.87
N ALA A 81 8.12 5.79 1.01
CA ALA A 81 9.22 6.41 0.28
C ALA A 81 10.22 7.09 1.22
N SER A 82 9.74 7.80 2.24
CA SER A 82 10.59 8.48 3.23
C SER A 82 11.43 7.49 4.02
N GLU A 83 10.85 6.35 4.43
CA GLU A 83 11.62 5.28 5.07
C GLU A 83 12.68 4.72 4.13
N LEU A 84 12.36 4.45 2.86
CA LEU A 84 13.35 3.98 1.88
C LEU A 84 14.47 5.01 1.64
N ILE A 85 14.12 6.29 1.57
CA ILE A 85 15.07 7.39 1.36
C ILE A 85 15.91 7.65 2.62
N LEU A 86 15.47 7.30 3.83
CA LEU A 86 16.27 7.54 5.04
C LEU A 86 17.04 6.29 5.47
N VAL A 87 16.43 5.11 5.38
CA VAL A 87 16.95 3.85 5.95
C VAL A 87 17.98 3.16 5.05
N ARG A 88 17.98 3.39 3.71
CA ARG A 88 19.02 2.85 2.79
C ARG A 88 20.46 3.23 3.17
N LYS A 89 20.63 4.08 4.20
CA LYS A 89 21.89 4.45 4.81
C LYS A 89 22.63 3.29 5.52
N ARG A 90 21.94 2.21 5.94
CA ARG A 90 22.54 1.20 6.84
C ARG A 90 22.79 -0.20 6.26
N GLY A 91 22.07 -0.60 5.22
CA GLY A 91 22.28 -1.86 4.52
C GLY A 91 23.08 -1.66 3.24
N GLY A 92 24.39 -1.42 3.36
CA GLY A 92 25.27 -1.86 2.29
C GLY A 92 25.04 -3.35 2.08
N THR A 93 24.91 -3.79 0.83
CA THR A 93 24.59 -5.18 0.43
C THR A 93 23.10 -5.48 0.22
N GLU A 94 22.47 -4.81 -0.74
CA GLU A 94 21.46 -5.46 -1.58
C GLU A 94 22.17 -6.58 -2.38
N ARG A 95 22.24 -7.77 -1.78
CA ARG A 95 22.19 -9.10 -2.40
C ARG A 95 22.47 -9.17 -3.92
N SER A 96 23.70 -8.89 -4.30
CA SER A 96 24.32 -9.44 -5.53
C SER A 96 25.36 -10.53 -5.21
N ASP A 97 25.79 -10.70 -3.96
CA ASP A 97 26.96 -11.54 -3.61
C ASP A 97 26.66 -12.79 -2.75
N ALA A 98 25.46 -13.36 -2.82
CA ALA A 98 25.17 -14.65 -2.14
C ALA A 98 25.31 -15.88 -3.06
N THR A 99 25.89 -15.70 -4.25
CA THR A 99 26.42 -16.76 -5.11
C THR A 99 27.47 -16.12 -6.01
N ASP A 100 28.66 -15.87 -5.45
CA ASP A 100 29.94 -16.05 -6.15
C ASP A 100 31.07 -15.49 -5.29
N THR A 101 31.63 -16.35 -4.45
CA THR A 101 33.06 -16.26 -4.12
C THR A 101 33.87 -16.60 -5.38
N THR A 102 33.85 -15.74 -6.40
CA THR A 102 34.98 -15.57 -7.33
C THR A 102 34.78 -14.36 -8.26
N LYS A 103 35.74 -13.43 -8.19
CA LYS A 103 36.13 -12.41 -9.18
C LYS A 103 35.37 -11.08 -9.19
N GLU A 104 36.06 -10.09 -8.61
CA GLU A 104 36.07 -8.71 -9.06
C GLU A 104 36.21 -8.63 -10.59
N MET A 105 35.10 -8.34 -11.26
CA MET A 105 35.07 -7.62 -12.53
C MET A 105 34.02 -6.53 -12.35
N ALA A 106 34.40 -5.28 -12.62
CA ALA A 106 33.50 -4.14 -12.54
C ALA A 106 32.29 -4.37 -13.47
N GLU A 107 31.17 -4.81 -12.89
CA GLU A 107 29.92 -4.94 -13.64
C GLU A 107 29.52 -3.56 -14.20
N PRO A 108 29.10 -3.49 -15.47
CA PRO A 108 28.55 -2.27 -16.02
C PRO A 108 27.38 -1.80 -15.15
N ALA A 109 27.34 -0.50 -14.85
CA ALA A 109 26.29 0.08 -14.03
C ALA A 109 24.91 -0.40 -14.53
N PRO A 110 24.03 -0.89 -13.64
CA PRO A 110 22.77 -1.48 -14.04
C PRO A 110 22.00 -0.46 -14.88
N SER A 111 21.38 -0.92 -15.97
CA SER A 111 20.64 -0.04 -16.87
C SER A 111 19.58 0.76 -16.10
N LEU A 112 19.28 1.98 -16.54
CA LEU A 112 18.30 2.86 -15.90
C LEU A 112 16.95 2.15 -15.74
N ALA A 113 16.55 1.34 -16.72
CA ALA A 113 15.34 0.51 -16.64
C ALA A 113 15.36 -0.48 -15.46
N VAL A 114 16.50 -1.11 -15.18
CA VAL A 114 16.67 -2.03 -14.04
C VAL A 114 16.59 -1.27 -12.71
N GLN A 115 17.20 -0.09 -12.63
CA GLN A 115 17.17 0.74 -11.42
C GLN A 115 15.75 1.28 -11.12
N VAL A 116 15.04 1.73 -12.16
CA VAL A 116 13.63 2.14 -12.08
C VAL A 116 12.78 0.97 -11.61
N ARG A 117 12.93 -0.21 -12.21
CA ARG A 117 12.19 -1.41 -11.83
C ARG A 117 12.42 -1.79 -10.37
N ARG A 118 13.68 -1.81 -9.93
CA ARG A 118 14.05 -2.10 -8.52
C ARG A 118 13.45 -1.07 -7.55
N SER A 119 13.50 0.21 -7.91
CA SER A 119 12.94 1.28 -7.06
C SER A 119 11.42 1.16 -6.92
N LEU A 120 10.73 0.86 -8.02
CA LEU A 120 9.28 0.62 -8.02
C LEU A 120 8.91 -0.64 -7.24
N SER A 121 9.66 -1.74 -7.42
CA SER A 121 9.40 -2.97 -6.68
C SER A 121 9.61 -2.79 -5.19
N LEU A 122 10.62 -2.02 -4.76
CA LEU A 122 10.85 -1.70 -3.35
C LEU A 122 9.73 -0.86 -2.75
N LEU A 123 9.25 0.17 -3.46
CA LEU A 123 8.19 1.04 -2.97
C LEU A 123 6.85 0.31 -2.83
N TRP A 124 6.58 -0.67 -3.70
CA TRP A 124 5.36 -1.50 -3.64
C TRP A 124 5.52 -2.81 -2.85
N SER A 125 6.73 -3.17 -2.46
CA SER A 125 6.98 -4.30 -1.56
C SER A 125 6.68 -3.88 -0.13
N LEU A 126 5.39 -3.87 0.22
CA LEU A 126 4.93 -3.56 1.59
C LEU A 126 5.57 -4.49 2.65
N ARG A 127 5.99 -5.70 2.24
CA ARG A 127 6.69 -6.66 3.10
C ARG A 127 8.21 -6.63 2.98
N ARG A 128 8.75 -5.64 2.24
CA ARG A 128 10.19 -5.38 2.04
C ARG A 128 10.99 -6.63 1.66
N ILE A 129 10.39 -7.48 0.81
CA ILE A 129 10.97 -8.77 0.40
C ILE A 129 12.27 -8.52 -0.34
N GLY A 130 13.28 -9.34 -0.05
CA GLY A 130 14.61 -9.19 -0.63
C GLY A 130 15.50 -8.14 0.06
N THR A 131 15.00 -7.46 1.10
CA THR A 131 15.80 -6.52 1.92
C THR A 131 16.15 -7.12 3.28
N GLU A 132 17.13 -6.54 3.97
CA GLU A 132 17.49 -6.88 5.36
C GLU A 132 16.31 -6.71 6.36
N TRP A 133 15.29 -5.93 5.97
CA TRP A 133 14.09 -5.63 6.75
C TRP A 133 12.89 -6.51 6.38
N GLN A 134 13.11 -7.58 5.61
CA GLN A 134 12.05 -8.52 5.26
C GLN A 134 11.40 -9.09 6.53
N VAL A 135 10.07 -9.07 6.56
CA VAL A 135 9.28 -9.57 7.68
C VAL A 135 9.61 -11.06 7.93
N LYS A 136 10.07 -11.37 9.14
CA LYS A 136 10.47 -12.72 9.57
C LYS A 136 9.23 -13.62 9.65
N GLY A 137 8.92 -14.28 8.54
CA GLY A 137 7.70 -15.10 8.36
C GLY A 137 7.03 -14.90 7.00
N ALA A 138 7.42 -13.88 6.23
CA ALA A 138 6.96 -13.67 4.85
C ALA A 138 7.50 -14.75 3.89
N SER A 139 8.69 -15.27 4.17
CA SER A 139 9.21 -16.53 3.63
C SER A 139 8.67 -17.66 4.49
N GLY A 140 7.64 -18.34 4.00
CA GLY A 140 6.86 -19.31 4.76
C GLY A 140 7.70 -20.42 5.40
N THR A 141 7.90 -20.34 6.71
CA THR A 141 8.31 -21.47 7.56
C THR A 141 7.13 -22.40 7.85
N GLY A 142 6.45 -22.85 6.80
CA GLY A 142 5.38 -23.86 6.91
C GLY A 142 4.66 -24.22 5.62
N ALA A 143 4.66 -23.36 4.58
CA ALA A 143 3.96 -23.63 3.32
C ALA A 143 4.83 -23.48 2.06
N LEU A 144 6.07 -23.02 2.18
CA LEU A 144 7.00 -22.82 1.06
C LEU A 144 8.22 -23.76 1.09
N GLN A 145 8.24 -24.74 2.01
CA GLN A 145 9.11 -25.92 1.94
C GLN A 145 8.47 -27.12 1.23
N SER A 146 7.22 -27.01 0.76
CA SER A 146 6.72 -27.93 -0.27
C SER A 146 7.19 -27.40 -1.62
N GLY A 147 8.27 -27.98 -2.14
CA GLY A 147 8.85 -27.68 -3.45
C GLY A 147 7.87 -27.91 -4.59
N GLY A 148 7.02 -26.91 -4.83
CA GLY A 148 6.11 -26.86 -5.96
C GLY A 148 6.06 -25.42 -6.42
N THR A 149 6.66 -25.16 -7.57
CA THR A 149 6.45 -23.96 -8.38
C THR A 149 4.94 -23.75 -8.52
N HIS A 150 4.32 -22.99 -7.63
CA HIS A 150 2.90 -22.66 -7.77
C HIS A 150 2.78 -21.90 -9.09
N GLY A 151 2.20 -22.54 -10.10
CA GLY A 151 2.16 -22.00 -11.45
C GLY A 151 1.61 -20.57 -11.43
N ARG A 152 2.19 -19.68 -12.25
CA ARG A 152 1.76 -18.28 -12.41
C ARG A 152 0.23 -18.16 -12.51
N LEU A 153 -0.41 -19.13 -13.16
CA LEU A 153 -1.86 -19.22 -13.30
C LEU A 153 -2.59 -19.48 -11.97
N SER A 154 -2.07 -20.33 -11.08
CA SER A 154 -2.62 -20.60 -9.75
C SER A 154 -2.50 -19.39 -8.83
N PHE A 155 -1.36 -18.69 -8.89
CA PHE A 155 -1.20 -17.42 -8.17
C PHE A 155 -2.23 -16.38 -8.64
N ILE A 156 -2.33 -16.18 -9.95
CA ILE A 156 -3.25 -15.21 -10.56
C ILE A 156 -4.70 -15.57 -10.22
N SER A 157 -5.11 -16.83 -10.38
CA SER A 157 -6.49 -17.25 -10.11
C SER A 157 -6.86 -17.05 -8.64
N LYS A 158 -5.99 -17.46 -7.70
CA LYS A 158 -6.22 -17.26 -6.26
C LYS A 158 -6.35 -15.78 -5.90
N ARG A 159 -5.48 -14.93 -6.44
CA ARG A 159 -5.53 -13.47 -6.21
C ARG A 159 -6.79 -12.85 -6.81
N LEU A 160 -7.16 -13.23 -8.03
CA LEU A 160 -8.39 -12.76 -8.67
C LEU A 160 -9.63 -13.17 -7.87
N ILE A 161 -9.75 -14.43 -7.47
CA ILE A 161 -10.89 -14.91 -6.65
C ILE A 161 -10.97 -14.12 -5.34
N THR A 162 -9.83 -13.95 -4.66
CA THR A 162 -9.78 -13.22 -3.38
C THR A 162 -10.15 -11.75 -3.55
N THR A 163 -9.64 -11.09 -4.60
CA THR A 163 -9.97 -9.68 -4.90
C THR A 163 -11.43 -9.53 -5.28
N SER A 164 -11.97 -10.42 -6.11
CA SER A 164 -13.38 -10.40 -6.49
C SER A 164 -14.29 -10.61 -5.29
N ALA A 165 -13.98 -11.57 -4.41
CA ALA A 165 -14.73 -11.78 -3.17
C ALA A 165 -14.68 -10.54 -2.26
N ALA A 166 -13.50 -9.94 -2.08
CA ALA A 166 -13.34 -8.74 -1.28
C ALA A 166 -14.13 -7.55 -1.85
N TYR A 167 -14.11 -7.39 -3.18
CA TYR A 167 -14.87 -6.36 -3.87
C TYR A 167 -16.38 -6.56 -3.72
N LEU A 168 -16.88 -7.80 -3.82
CA LEU A 168 -18.29 -8.11 -3.62
C LEU A 168 -18.74 -7.77 -2.20
N VAL A 169 -17.95 -8.12 -1.17
CA VAL A 169 -18.25 -7.74 0.22
C VAL A 169 -18.25 -6.22 0.39
N LEU A 170 -17.28 -5.52 -0.18
CA LEU A 170 -17.25 -4.06 -0.12
C LEU A 170 -18.46 -3.43 -0.83
N SER A 171 -18.87 -4.03 -1.95
CA SER A 171 -20.04 -3.60 -2.72
C SER A 171 -21.34 -3.81 -1.93
N THR A 172 -21.49 -4.93 -1.22
CA THR A 172 -22.68 -5.13 -0.36
C THR A 172 -22.68 -4.17 0.83
N MET A 173 -21.53 -3.91 1.45
CA MET A 173 -21.42 -2.90 2.51
C MET A 173 -21.77 -1.49 2.02
N SER A 174 -21.43 -1.15 0.78
CA SER A 174 -21.75 0.15 0.19
C SER A 174 -23.24 0.37 -0.09
N GLN A 175 -24.02 -0.71 -0.15
CA GLN A 175 -25.47 -0.69 -0.34
C GLN A 175 -26.24 -0.63 0.99
N ALA A 176 -25.55 -0.62 2.13
CA ALA A 176 -26.20 -0.47 3.42
C ALA A 176 -27.01 0.83 3.49
N PRO A 177 -28.21 0.81 4.11
CA PRO A 177 -29.02 2.00 4.23
C PRO A 177 -28.29 3.09 5.01
N SER A 178 -28.60 4.34 4.70
CA SER A 178 -28.09 5.45 5.49
C SER A 178 -28.54 5.30 6.95
N PRO A 179 -27.63 5.46 7.91
CA PRO A 179 -27.97 5.38 9.32
C PRO A 179 -29.03 6.42 9.70
N ASP A 180 -29.88 6.08 10.66
CA ASP A 180 -30.88 7.00 11.20
C ASP A 180 -30.21 8.31 11.67
N PRO A 181 -30.64 9.49 11.20
CA PRO A 181 -30.13 10.77 11.64
C PRO A 181 -30.09 10.95 13.16
N SER A 182 -30.96 10.28 13.91
CA SER A 182 -30.99 10.31 15.38
C SER A 182 -29.70 9.76 16.03
N LEU A 183 -29.00 8.86 15.32
CA LEU A 183 -27.74 8.24 15.74
C LEU A 183 -26.51 9.11 15.41
N ILE A 184 -26.65 10.10 14.51
CA ILE A 184 -25.56 10.99 14.03
C ILE A 184 -25.86 12.46 14.37
N SER A 185 -26.48 12.72 15.52
CA SER A 185 -26.70 14.08 15.98
C SER A 185 -25.39 14.74 16.45
N SER A 186 -25.26 16.06 16.28
CA SER A 186 -24.05 16.82 16.68
C SER A 186 -23.68 16.64 18.16
N ARG A 187 -24.66 16.41 19.05
CA ARG A 187 -24.44 16.12 20.48
C ARG A 187 -23.71 14.79 20.69
N LYS A 188 -23.98 13.78 19.86
CA LYS A 188 -23.40 12.43 19.94
C LYS A 188 -22.01 12.33 19.29
N GLN A 189 -21.56 13.37 18.60
CA GLN A 189 -20.23 13.46 17.97
C GLN A 189 -19.11 13.81 18.97
N ALA A 190 -19.44 14.36 20.15
CA ALA A 190 -18.43 14.70 21.16
C ALA A 190 -17.91 13.43 21.87
N LEU A 191 -16.58 13.23 21.84
CA LEU A 191 -15.91 12.03 22.39
C LEU A 191 -16.15 11.84 23.90
N LEU A 192 -16.26 12.93 24.67
CA LEU A 192 -16.36 12.88 26.14
C LEU A 192 -17.73 13.30 26.66
N GLN A 193 -18.32 14.38 26.12
CA GLN A 193 -19.65 14.85 26.53
C GLN A 193 -20.79 13.93 26.07
N GLY A 194 -20.57 13.17 25.00
CA GLY A 194 -21.55 12.20 24.52
C GLY A 194 -21.67 10.97 25.41
N LEU A 195 -20.69 10.65 26.28
CA LEU A 195 -20.60 9.39 27.04
C LEU A 195 -21.59 9.25 28.20
N VAL A 196 -22.16 10.35 28.68
CA VAL A 196 -22.97 10.39 29.90
C VAL A 196 -24.43 9.99 29.66
N ASP A 197 -24.87 9.96 28.40
CA ASP A 197 -26.27 9.78 28.00
C ASP A 197 -26.39 8.90 26.73
N LEU A 198 -25.68 7.75 26.69
CA LEU A 198 -25.79 6.80 25.57
C LEU A 198 -26.95 5.84 25.77
N SER A 199 -27.79 5.73 24.75
CA SER A 199 -28.67 4.58 24.59
C SER A 199 -27.88 3.32 24.22
N LEU A 200 -28.46 2.14 24.44
CA LEU A 200 -27.93 0.87 23.93
C LEU A 200 -27.75 0.91 22.41
N ASP A 201 -28.67 1.56 21.70
CA ASP A 201 -28.60 1.73 20.24
C ASP A 201 -27.38 2.57 19.82
N ASP A 202 -26.99 3.56 20.61
CA ASP A 202 -25.80 4.38 20.34
C ASP A 202 -24.51 3.58 20.52
N VAL A 203 -24.47 2.72 21.53
CA VAL A 203 -23.34 1.81 21.77
C VAL A 203 -23.24 0.78 20.64
N ALA A 204 -24.36 0.15 20.27
CA ALA A 204 -24.41 -0.82 19.19
C ALA A 204 -23.98 -0.18 17.86
N PHE A 205 -24.49 1.01 17.54
CA PHE A 205 -24.12 1.76 16.34
C PHE A 205 -22.61 2.06 16.29
N ARG A 206 -22.00 2.49 17.41
CA ARG A 206 -20.56 2.76 17.49
C ARG A 206 -19.72 1.50 17.32
N ILE A 207 -20.12 0.39 17.94
CA ILE A 207 -19.41 -0.90 17.82
C ILE A 207 -19.48 -1.40 16.38
N ILE A 208 -20.67 -1.46 15.80
CA ILE A 208 -20.89 -1.91 14.43
C ILE A 208 -20.16 -1.00 13.45
N GLY A 209 -20.25 0.31 13.61
CA GLY A 209 -19.55 1.29 12.77
C GLY A 209 -18.03 1.12 12.84
N THR A 210 -17.48 0.89 14.03
CA THR A 210 -16.04 0.66 14.23
C THR A 210 -15.60 -0.64 13.56
N ILE A 211 -16.32 -1.74 13.77
CA ILE A 211 -16.03 -3.03 13.13
C ILE A 211 -16.12 -2.89 11.61
N SER A 212 -17.17 -2.24 11.10
CA SER A 212 -17.39 -2.01 9.68
C SER A 212 -16.27 -1.18 9.07
N PHE A 213 -15.81 -0.13 9.76
CA PHE A 213 -14.66 0.67 9.35
C PHE A 213 -13.42 -0.20 9.17
N TRP A 214 -13.05 -1.00 10.17
CA TRP A 214 -11.88 -1.87 10.09
C TRP A 214 -11.99 -2.93 9.00
N ILE A 215 -13.17 -3.52 8.80
CA ILE A 215 -13.43 -4.47 7.71
C ILE A 215 -13.26 -3.77 6.35
N CYS A 216 -13.89 -2.60 6.14
CA CYS A 216 -13.73 -1.81 4.92
C CYS A 216 -12.27 -1.50 4.63
N THR A 217 -11.53 -1.00 5.62
CA THR A 217 -10.10 -0.70 5.49
C THR A 217 -9.30 -1.95 5.11
N ALA A 218 -9.57 -3.09 5.75
CA ALA A 218 -8.87 -4.33 5.47
C ALA A 218 -9.12 -4.83 4.02
N LEU A 219 -10.37 -4.74 3.56
CA LEU A 219 -10.78 -5.13 2.20
C LEU A 219 -10.19 -4.20 1.13
N ILE A 220 -10.23 -2.89 1.35
CA ILE A 220 -9.63 -1.90 0.44
C ILE A 220 -8.13 -2.15 0.29
N ASN A 221 -7.42 -2.31 1.41
CA ASN A 221 -5.98 -2.63 1.39
C ASN A 221 -5.69 -3.94 0.65
N LEU A 222 -6.52 -4.97 0.85
CA LEU A 222 -6.38 -6.24 0.16
C LEU A 222 -6.58 -6.10 -1.36
N ILE A 223 -7.60 -5.38 -1.79
CA ILE A 223 -7.90 -5.12 -3.21
C ILE A 223 -6.74 -4.34 -3.85
N MET A 224 -6.26 -3.27 -3.20
CA MET A 224 -5.16 -2.44 -3.71
C MET A 224 -3.87 -3.23 -3.82
N TYR A 225 -3.53 -4.02 -2.79
CA TYR A 225 -2.34 -4.84 -2.78
C TYR A 225 -2.39 -5.93 -3.85
N ASN A 226 -3.50 -6.69 -3.91
CA ASN A 226 -3.65 -7.75 -4.90
C ASN A 226 -3.66 -7.21 -6.33
N SER A 227 -4.33 -6.09 -6.57
CA SER A 227 -4.36 -5.43 -7.88
C SER A 227 -2.95 -5.04 -8.32
N THR A 228 -2.15 -4.50 -7.41
CA THR A 228 -0.76 -4.19 -7.74
C THR A 228 0.05 -5.45 -8.00
N CYS A 229 -0.05 -6.48 -7.15
CA CYS A 229 0.67 -7.74 -7.37
C CYS A 229 0.31 -8.37 -8.71
N LEU A 230 -0.97 -8.38 -9.07
CA LEU A 230 -1.45 -8.84 -10.37
C LEU A 230 -0.85 -8.01 -11.50
N ALA A 231 -0.93 -6.68 -11.43
CA ALA A 231 -0.34 -5.80 -12.44
C ALA A 231 1.17 -6.05 -12.60
N SER A 232 1.92 -6.14 -11.49
CA SER A 232 3.36 -6.40 -11.49
C SER A 232 3.70 -7.76 -12.10
N VAL A 233 2.95 -8.81 -11.77
CA VAL A 233 3.15 -10.16 -12.34
C VAL A 233 2.74 -10.20 -13.81
N PHE A 234 1.67 -9.51 -14.23
CA PHE A 234 1.26 -9.43 -15.63
C PHE A 234 2.30 -8.69 -16.49
N LEU A 235 2.82 -7.57 -16.00
CA LEU A 235 3.85 -6.76 -16.66
C LEU A 235 5.26 -7.39 -16.60
N GLY A 236 5.43 -8.52 -15.92
CA GLY A 236 6.73 -9.18 -15.76
C GLY A 236 7.72 -8.41 -14.88
N LEU A 237 7.22 -7.47 -14.06
CA LEU A 237 8.02 -6.68 -13.14
C LEU A 237 8.47 -7.49 -11.92
N SER A 238 7.62 -8.42 -11.46
CA SER A 238 7.86 -9.26 -10.29
C SER A 238 7.38 -10.70 -10.47
N GLY A 239 8.02 -11.64 -9.76
CA GLY A 239 7.58 -13.03 -9.68
C GLY A 239 6.42 -13.24 -8.69
N PRO A 240 5.65 -14.34 -8.80
CA PRO A 240 4.62 -14.70 -7.81
C PRO A 240 5.15 -14.78 -6.37
N ASP A 241 6.39 -15.23 -6.21
CA ASP A 241 7.04 -15.42 -4.90
C ASP A 241 7.42 -14.08 -4.23
N GLU A 242 7.54 -13.01 -5.02
CA GLU A 242 7.80 -11.65 -4.52
C GLU A 242 6.51 -10.95 -4.08
N CYS A 243 5.36 -11.61 -4.21
CA CYS A 243 4.05 -11.09 -3.84
C CYS A 243 3.34 -12.01 -2.80
N PRO A 244 3.86 -12.14 -1.57
CA PRO A 244 3.26 -12.92 -0.50
C PRO A 244 1.89 -12.35 -0.08
N PRO A 245 1.02 -13.13 0.59
CA PRO A 245 -0.25 -12.63 1.11
C PRO A 245 -0.06 -11.37 1.98
N LEU A 246 -0.99 -10.40 1.93
CA LEU A 246 -0.87 -9.16 2.71
C LEU A 246 -1.01 -9.41 4.22
N TYR A 247 -1.96 -10.28 4.58
CA TYR A 247 -2.23 -10.70 5.95
C TYR A 247 -1.74 -12.13 6.19
N GLY A 248 -1.36 -12.43 7.43
CA GLY A 248 -1.16 -13.81 7.90
C GLY A 248 -2.49 -14.58 7.97
N SER A 249 -2.43 -15.85 8.39
CA SER A 249 -3.66 -16.62 8.62
C SER A 249 -4.41 -16.03 9.81
N LEU A 250 -5.67 -15.65 9.62
CA LEU A 250 -6.52 -15.11 10.69
C LEU A 250 -6.64 -16.10 11.87
N THR A 251 -6.66 -17.40 11.59
CA THR A 251 -6.76 -18.46 12.61
C THR A 251 -5.52 -18.59 13.49
N SER A 252 -4.35 -18.12 13.05
CA SER A 252 -3.11 -18.16 13.82
C SER A 252 -2.62 -16.78 14.29
N SER A 253 -3.46 -15.75 14.12
CA SER A 253 -3.16 -14.33 14.41
C SER A 253 -3.52 -13.93 15.84
N TYR A 254 -2.99 -14.62 16.84
CA TYR A 254 -3.18 -14.26 18.26
C TYR A 254 -2.25 -13.12 18.73
N SER A 255 -1.43 -12.56 17.83
CA SER A 255 -0.60 -11.39 18.10
C SER A 255 -0.55 -10.50 16.86
N ILE A 256 -0.38 -9.18 17.07
CA ILE A 256 -0.20 -8.19 15.99
C ILE A 256 0.95 -8.60 15.08
N ARG A 257 2.05 -9.12 15.66
CA ARG A 257 3.18 -9.60 14.88
C ARG A 257 2.74 -10.68 13.89
N ARG A 258 2.08 -11.76 14.33
CA ARG A 258 1.62 -12.84 13.43
C ARG A 258 0.53 -12.42 12.43
N PHE A 259 -0.29 -11.44 12.78
CA PHE A 259 -1.28 -10.88 11.85
C PHE A 259 -0.58 -10.25 10.63
N TRP A 260 0.50 -9.51 10.87
CA TRP A 260 1.30 -8.88 9.82
C TRP A 260 2.44 -9.78 9.28
N GLY A 261 2.87 -10.78 10.04
CA GLY A 261 4.02 -11.66 9.82
C GLY A 261 4.94 -11.74 11.05
#